data_AF-A0A6D2HVM9-F1
#
_entry.id   AF-A0A6D2HVM9-F1
#
_cell.length_a   1.000
_cell.length_b   1.000
_cell.length_c   1.000
_cell.angle_alpha   90.00
_cell.angle_beta   90.00
_cell.angle_gamma   90.00
#
_symmetry.space_group_name_H-M   'P 1'
#
loop_
_entity.id
_entity.type
_entity.pdbx_description
1 polymer ?
#
loop_
_entity_poly.entity_id
_entity_poly.type
_entity_poly.pdbx_seq_one_letter_code
_entity_poly.pdbx_strand_id
1 'polypeptide(L)'
;MSIWIVLACMVTSWIFLHRRGQRNKSCPKTWPLVGAAIEQLTNFDRMHDWIVEYLYDSRTVVVPMPFTTYTYIADPINVEHVLKTNFSNYPKGETYHSYMEVLLGDGIFNSDGELWRKQRKTASSECN
;
A
#
# COMPACT_ATOMS: atom_id res chain seq x y z
N MET A 1 -3.87 39.57 -19.41
CA MET A 1 -3.93 39.36 -17.94
C MET A 1 -4.99 38.32 -17.51
N SER A 2 -5.62 37.57 -18.43
CA SER A 2 -6.86 36.85 -18.14
C SER A 2 -6.79 35.31 -18.21
N ILE A 3 -5.87 34.73 -19.00
CA ILE A 3 -5.86 33.27 -19.19
C ILE A 3 -5.37 32.51 -17.95
N TRP A 4 -4.35 33.03 -17.26
CA TRP A 4 -3.79 32.41 -16.05
C TRP A 4 -4.78 32.38 -14.88
N ILE A 5 -5.61 33.42 -14.75
CA ILE A 5 -6.66 33.49 -13.72
C ILE A 5 -7.73 32.43 -13.99
N VAL A 6 -8.17 32.33 -15.25
CA VAL A 6 -9.19 31.35 -15.66
C VAL A 6 -8.69 29.91 -15.46
N LEU A 7 -7.42 29.63 -15.80
CA LEU A 7 -6.80 28.33 -15.54
C LEU A 7 -6.71 28.04 -14.04
N ALA A 8 -6.30 29.01 -13.21
CA ALA A 8 -6.23 28.85 -11.76
C ALA A 8 -7.61 28.56 -11.13
N CYS A 9 -8.66 29.27 -11.58
CA CYS A 9 -10.04 29.03 -11.14
C CYS A 9 -10.54 27.64 -11.56
N MET A 10 -10.22 27.18 -12.78
CA MET A 10 -10.59 25.83 -13.21
C MET A 10 -9.89 24.75 -12.39
N VAL A 11 -8.58 24.89 -12.13
CA VAL A 11 -7.81 23.93 -11.34
C VAL A 11 -8.32 23.88 -9.89
N THR A 12 -8.55 25.02 -9.26
CA THR A 12 -9.05 25.08 -7.88
C THR A 12 -10.47 24.52 -7.75
N SER A 13 -11.36 24.83 -8.71
CA SER A 13 -12.70 24.25 -8.78
C SER A 13 -12.66 22.74 -8.97
N TRP A 14 -11.80 22.24 -9.87
CA TRP A 14 -11.61 20.81 -10.09
C TRP A 14 -11.09 20.08 -8.84
N ILE A 15 -10.07 20.65 -8.16
CA ILE A 15 -9.57 20.11 -6.89
C ILE A 15 -10.69 20.11 -5.83
N PHE A 16 -11.47 21.18 -5.74
CA PHE A 16 -12.57 21.28 -4.77
C PHE A 16 -13.66 20.23 -5.02
N LEU A 17 -14.08 20.05 -6.28
CA LEU A 17 -15.04 19.02 -6.66
C LEU A 17 -14.50 17.61 -6.38
N HIS A 18 -13.24 17.35 -6.70
CA HIS A 18 -12.55 16.09 -6.40
C HIS A 18 -12.56 15.78 -4.91
N ARG A 19 -12.20 16.76 -4.06
CA ARG A 19 -12.23 16.60 -2.59
C ARG A 19 -13.65 16.42 -2.05
N ARG A 20 -14.64 17.10 -2.64
CA ARG A 20 -16.04 16.99 -2.22
C ARG A 20 -16.58 15.57 -2.46
N GLY A 21 -16.20 14.94 -3.57
CA GLY A 21 -16.59 13.56 -3.90
C GLY A 21 -16.01 12.48 -2.97
N GLN A 22 -15.05 12.84 -2.11
CA GLN A 22 -14.41 11.91 -1.18
C GLN A 22 -14.91 12.02 0.27
N ARG A 23 -15.81 12.96 0.59
CA ARG A 23 -16.23 13.23 1.98
C ARG A 23 -16.83 12.03 2.71
N ASN A 24 -17.42 11.07 2.00
CA ASN A 24 -18.09 9.91 2.59
C ASN A 24 -17.40 8.57 2.28
N LYS A 25 -16.13 8.59 1.86
CA LYS A 25 -15.38 7.36 1.60
C LYS A 25 -14.50 7.05 2.81
N SER A 26 -14.54 5.82 3.30
CA SER A 26 -13.67 5.31 4.38
C SER A 26 -12.24 5.01 3.90
N CYS A 27 -11.72 5.80 2.96
CA CYS A 27 -10.38 5.63 2.40
C CYS A 27 -9.55 6.92 2.60
N PRO A 28 -8.22 6.82 2.58
CA PRO A 28 -7.34 7.99 2.56
C PRO A 28 -7.73 8.99 1.47
N LYS A 29 -7.67 10.27 1.82
CA LYS A 29 -7.97 11.35 0.87
C LYS A 29 -6.91 11.34 -0.22
N THR A 30 -7.36 11.46 -1.46
CA THR A 30 -6.45 11.48 -2.61
C THR A 30 -6.46 12.85 -3.25
N TRP A 31 -5.27 13.33 -3.54
CA TRP A 31 -5.06 14.52 -4.33
C TRP A 31 -4.97 14.14 -5.81
N PRO A 32 -5.42 15.02 -6.72
CA PRO A 32 -5.25 14.74 -8.13
C PRO A 32 -3.77 14.59 -8.48
N LEU A 33 -3.46 13.62 -9.36
CA LEU A 33 -2.11 13.23 -9.80
C LEU A 33 -1.24 12.55 -8.74
N VAL A 34 -1.25 13.00 -7.49
CA VAL A 34 -0.34 12.47 -6.45
C VAL A 34 -0.97 11.40 -5.54
N GLY A 35 -2.26 11.12 -5.70
CA GLY A 35 -2.93 10.10 -4.90
C GLY A 35 -2.96 10.45 -3.41
N ALA A 36 -2.83 9.45 -2.55
CA ALA A 36 -2.76 9.58 -1.10
C ALA A 36 -1.35 9.92 -0.57
N ALA A 37 -0.37 10.17 -1.45
CA ALA A 37 1.02 10.35 -1.05
C ALA A 37 1.22 11.51 -0.08
N ILE A 38 0.53 12.64 -0.29
CA ILE A 38 0.61 13.79 0.63
C ILE A 38 0.12 13.40 2.03
N GLU A 39 -1.04 12.73 2.12
CA GLU A 39 -1.62 12.32 3.40
C GLU A 39 -0.73 11.29 4.12
N GLN A 40 -0.11 10.38 3.37
CA GLN A 40 0.83 9.40 3.93
C GLN A 40 2.11 10.06 4.43
N LEU A 41 2.65 11.06 3.72
CA LEU A 41 3.83 11.81 4.15
C LEU A 41 3.55 12.65 5.40
N THR A 42 2.36 13.24 5.51
CA THR A 42 1.99 14.02 6.70
C THR A 42 1.75 13.17 7.94
N ASN A 43 1.47 11.87 7.77
CA ASN A 43 1.25 10.92 8.86
C ASN A 43 2.36 9.87 8.93
N PHE A 44 3.55 10.16 8.39
CA PHE A 44 4.63 9.18 8.28
C PHE A 44 5.11 8.65 9.64
N ASP A 45 5.15 9.52 10.66
CA ASP A 45 5.52 9.20 12.04
C ASP A 45 4.53 8.24 12.73
N ARG A 46 3.26 8.28 12.33
CA ARG A 46 2.15 7.50 12.87
C ARG A 46 1.46 6.65 11.81
N MET A 47 2.22 6.20 10.80
CA MET A 47 1.66 5.60 9.59
C MET A 47 0.79 4.37 9.89
N HIS A 48 1.21 3.52 10.83
CA HIS A 48 0.45 2.34 11.22
C HIS A 48 -0.88 2.72 11.87
N ASP A 49 -0.87 3.64 12.83
CA ASP A 49 -2.08 4.12 13.50
C ASP A 49 -3.04 4.77 12.50
N TRP A 50 -2.51 5.59 11.59
CA TRP A 50 -3.26 6.25 10.52
C TRP A 50 -3.96 5.24 9.60
N ILE A 51 -3.29 4.15 9.21
CA ILE A 51 -3.91 3.10 8.37
C ILE A 51 -4.95 2.32 9.17
N VAL A 52 -4.69 2.02 10.44
CA VAL A 52 -5.60 1.28 11.32
C VAL A 52 -6.94 2.01 11.50
N GLU A 53 -6.94 3.34 11.54
CA GLU A 53 -8.18 4.15 11.55
C GLU A 53 -9.12 3.80 10.39
N TYR A 54 -8.59 3.59 9.19
CA TYR A 54 -9.39 3.17 8.03
C TYR A 54 -9.71 1.67 8.05
N LEU A 55 -8.80 0.85 8.60
CA LEU A 55 -9.01 -0.60 8.71
C LEU A 55 -10.13 -0.97 9.69
N TYR A 56 -10.37 -0.10 10.68
CA TYR A 56 -11.46 -0.24 11.63
C TYR A 56 -12.82 -0.23 10.92
N ASP A 57 -13.03 0.72 10.01
CA ASP A 57 -14.27 0.84 9.24
C ASP A 57 -14.32 -0.13 8.05
N SER A 58 -13.16 -0.40 7.44
CA SER A 58 -13.04 -1.22 6.25
C SER A 58 -11.90 -2.22 6.38
N ARG A 59 -12.18 -3.52 6.44
CA ARG A 59 -11.15 -4.55 6.67
C ARG A 59 -10.08 -4.66 5.56
N THR A 60 -10.26 -3.94 4.46
CA THR A 60 -9.30 -3.79 3.36
C THR A 60 -9.31 -2.34 2.89
N VAL A 61 -8.15 -1.69 2.87
CA VAL A 61 -7.98 -0.28 2.50
C VAL A 61 -7.03 -0.17 1.31
N VAL A 62 -7.48 0.54 0.27
CA VAL A 62 -6.68 0.81 -0.93
C VAL A 62 -6.15 2.23 -0.88
N VAL A 63 -4.83 2.37 -1.04
CA VAL A 63 -4.07 3.61 -0.94
C VAL A 63 -3.37 3.86 -2.28
N PRO A 64 -4.00 4.61 -3.20
CA PRO A 64 -3.41 4.90 -4.50
C PRO A 64 -2.26 5.91 -4.34
N MET A 65 -1.13 5.61 -4.95
CA MET A 65 0.09 6.44 -4.98
C MET A 65 0.37 6.85 -6.43
N PRO A 66 1.30 7.81 -6.69
CA PRO A 66 1.53 8.33 -8.04
C PRO A 66 1.92 7.26 -9.08
N PHE A 67 2.60 6.18 -8.64
CA PHE A 67 3.15 5.14 -9.54
C PHE A 67 2.76 3.71 -9.13
N THR A 68 2.11 3.54 -7.99
CA THR A 68 1.75 2.24 -7.45
C THR A 68 0.47 2.36 -6.63
N THR A 69 -0.12 1.25 -6.24
CA THR A 69 -1.26 1.23 -5.32
C THR A 69 -0.95 0.25 -4.21
N TYR A 70 -0.94 0.73 -2.98
CA TYR A 70 -0.80 -0.12 -1.81
C TYR A 70 -2.18 -0.58 -1.35
N THR A 71 -2.30 -1.86 -1.01
CA THR A 71 -3.52 -2.41 -0.42
C THR A 71 -3.18 -2.99 0.95
N TYR A 72 -3.76 -2.42 1.99
CA TYR A 72 -3.63 -2.91 3.35
C TYR A 72 -4.81 -3.84 3.66
N ILE A 73 -4.49 -5.02 4.16
CA ILE A 73 -5.46 -6.10 4.36
C ILE A 73 -5.43 -6.50 5.83
N ALA A 74 -6.57 -6.37 6.50
CA ALA A 74 -6.81 -6.87 7.86
C ALA A 74 -7.86 -7.98 7.91
N ASP A 75 -8.60 -8.23 6.81
CA ASP A 75 -9.55 -9.33 6.75
C ASP A 75 -8.83 -10.68 6.73
N PRO A 76 -9.08 -11.59 7.71
CA PRO A 76 -8.40 -12.88 7.78
C PRO A 76 -8.57 -13.72 6.52
N ILE A 77 -9.69 -13.63 5.82
CA ILE A 77 -9.94 -14.39 4.59
C ILE A 77 -9.01 -13.91 3.47
N ASN A 78 -8.87 -12.59 3.34
CA ASN A 78 -7.99 -12.00 2.33
C ASN A 78 -6.51 -12.19 2.69
N VAL A 79 -6.17 -12.13 3.98
CA VAL A 79 -4.81 -12.45 4.46
C VAL A 79 -4.45 -13.90 4.16
N GLU A 80 -5.35 -14.86 4.44
CA GLU A 80 -5.11 -16.27 4.09
C GLU A 80 -4.99 -16.46 2.58
N HIS A 81 -5.82 -15.75 1.80
CA HIS A 81 -5.75 -15.80 0.34
C HIS A 81 -4.36 -15.40 -0.17
N VAL A 82 -3.83 -14.26 0.28
CA VAL A 82 -2.54 -13.73 -0.17
C VAL A 82 -1.37 -14.56 0.38
N LEU A 83 -1.40 -14.95 1.65
CA LEU A 83 -0.25 -15.58 2.31
C LEU A 83 -0.20 -17.11 2.17
N LYS A 84 -1.29 -17.77 1.80
CA LYS A 84 -1.38 -19.23 1.79
C LYS A 84 -1.99 -19.77 0.50
N THR A 85 -3.23 -19.40 0.20
CA THR A 85 -4.00 -20.05 -0.88
C THR A 85 -3.51 -19.67 -2.27
N ASN A 86 -3.09 -18.41 -2.46
CA ASN A 86 -2.72 -17.85 -3.75
C ASN A 86 -1.35 -17.16 -3.74
N PHE A 87 -0.46 -17.60 -2.84
CA PHE A 87 0.85 -16.99 -2.60
C PHE A 87 1.69 -16.81 -3.86
N SER A 88 1.63 -17.74 -4.81
CA SER A 88 2.39 -17.67 -6.07
C SER A 88 2.01 -16.48 -6.96
N ASN A 89 0.81 -15.92 -6.81
CA ASN A 89 0.36 -14.74 -7.55
C ASN A 89 0.73 -13.41 -6.88
N TYR A 90 1.35 -13.45 -5.70
CA TYR A 90 1.81 -12.27 -4.96
C TYR A 90 3.31 -12.37 -4.67
N PRO A 91 4.18 -12.46 -5.71
CA PRO A 91 5.62 -12.43 -5.50
C PRO A 91 6.03 -11.08 -4.89
N LYS A 92 7.05 -11.08 -4.04
CA LYS A 92 7.61 -9.83 -3.51
C LYS A 92 8.24 -9.01 -4.65
N GLY A 93 8.84 -9.71 -5.60
CA GLY A 93 9.38 -9.16 -6.83
C GLY A 93 10.76 -8.53 -6.66
N GLU A 94 11.43 -8.33 -7.79
CA GLU A 94 12.82 -7.86 -7.90
C GLU A 94 13.07 -6.52 -7.20
N THR A 95 12.09 -5.61 -7.25
CA THR A 95 12.21 -4.30 -6.60
C THR A 95 12.27 -4.42 -5.09
N TYR A 96 11.43 -5.26 -4.49
CA TYR A 96 11.51 -5.51 -3.05
C TYR A 96 12.81 -6.25 -2.71
N HIS A 97 13.19 -7.22 -3.56
CA HIS A 97 14.41 -8.00 -3.37
C HIS A 97 15.65 -7.10 -3.32
N SER A 98 15.86 -6.26 -4.32
CA SER A 98 17.00 -5.33 -4.39
C SER A 98 17.07 -4.35 -3.20
N TYR A 99 15.93 -3.88 -2.68
CA TYR A 99 15.94 -3.02 -1.49
C TYR A 99 16.34 -3.76 -0.21
N MET A 100 15.93 -5.03 -0.09
CA MET A 100 16.16 -5.83 1.12
C MET A 100 17.40 -6.73 1.04
N GLU A 101 17.99 -6.91 -0.14
CA GLU A 101 19.17 -7.76 -0.37
C GLU A 101 20.35 -7.31 0.50
N VAL A 102 20.59 -6.00 0.59
CA VAL A 102 21.68 -5.43 1.41
C VAL A 102 21.50 -5.73 2.90
N LEU A 103 20.26 -5.83 3.38
CA LEU A 103 19.96 -6.03 4.80
C LEU A 103 19.76 -7.50 5.17
N LEU A 104 19.13 -8.29 4.30
CA LEU A 104 18.61 -9.63 4.58
C LEU A 104 19.15 -10.71 3.63
N GLY A 105 19.96 -10.33 2.63
CA GLY A 105 20.50 -11.22 1.60
C GLY A 105 19.40 -12.00 0.87
N ASP A 106 19.71 -13.24 0.48
CA ASP A 106 18.74 -14.20 -0.10
C ASP A 106 18.00 -15.04 0.95
N GLY A 107 17.85 -14.48 2.16
CA GLY A 107 17.17 -15.15 3.27
C GLY A 107 15.67 -15.36 3.02
N ILE A 108 15.01 -16.04 3.96
CA ILE A 108 13.56 -16.36 3.90
C ILE A 108 12.66 -15.12 3.72
N PHE A 109 13.12 -13.94 4.11
CA PHE A 109 12.38 -12.71 3.91
C PHE A 109 12.50 -12.16 2.49
N ASN A 110 13.55 -12.53 1.75
CA ASN A 110 13.82 -12.03 0.41
C ASN A 110 13.55 -13.05 -0.70
N SER A 111 13.56 -14.35 -0.37
CA SER A 111 13.25 -15.41 -1.32
C SER A 111 11.76 -15.52 -1.64
N ASP A 112 11.45 -15.94 -2.87
CA ASP A 112 10.10 -16.21 -3.37
C ASP A 112 9.94 -17.70 -3.76
N GLY A 113 8.70 -18.16 -3.87
CA GLY A 113 8.36 -19.48 -4.43
C GLY A 113 8.90 -20.70 -3.68
N GLU A 114 9.49 -21.65 -4.40
CA GLU A 114 9.98 -22.92 -3.86
C GLU A 114 11.19 -22.75 -2.92
N LEU A 115 12.05 -21.75 -3.16
CA LEU A 115 13.18 -21.45 -2.29
C LEU A 115 12.69 -21.01 -0.90
N TRP A 116 11.69 -20.13 -0.87
CA TRP A 116 11.02 -19.71 0.36
C TRP A 116 10.39 -20.89 1.11
N ARG A 117 9.67 -21.77 0.39
CA ARG A 117 9.03 -22.96 0.99
C ARG A 117 10.05 -23.89 1.65
N LYS A 118 11.18 -24.14 0.98
CA LYS A 118 12.27 -24.95 1.54
C LYS A 118 12.85 -24.33 2.80
N GLN A 119 13.21 -23.04 2.75
CA GLN A 119 13.76 -22.31 3.90
C GLN A 119 12.79 -22.29 5.08
N ARG A 120 11.49 -22.08 4.84
CA ARG A 120 10.46 -22.10 5.89
C ARG A 120 10.32 -23.46 6.54
N LYS A 121 10.35 -24.55 5.75
CA LYS A 121 10.26 -25.91 6.28
C LYS A 121 11.46 -26.26 7.18
N THR A 122 12.67 -25.88 6.76
CA THR A 122 13.88 -26.07 7.56
C THR A 122 13.82 -25.28 8.87
N ALA A 123 13.46 -24.00 8.82
CA ALA A 123 13.34 -23.16 10.02
C ALA A 123 12.27 -23.67 11.00
N SER A 124 11.12 -24.13 10.49
CA SER A 124 10.08 -24.74 11.33
C SER A 124 10.51 -26.07 11.96
N SER A 125 11.36 -26.85 11.30
CA SER A 125 11.83 -28.13 11.84
C SER A 125 12.93 -28.01 12.89
N GLU A 126 13.72 -26.95 12.85
CA GLU A 126 14.76 -26.71 13.87
C GLU A 126 14.19 -26.14 15.18
N CYS A 127 13.01 -25.51 15.13
CA CYS A 127 12.34 -24.89 16.27
C CYS A 127 11.32 -25.82 16.96
N ASN A 128 11.33 -27.12 16.64
CA ASN A 128 10.40 -28.13 17.14
C ASN A 128 11.16 -29.35 17.67
#